data_AF-A0AAU2BDM3-F1
#
_entry.id   AF-A0AAU2BDM3-F1
#
_cell.length_a   1.000
_cell.length_b   1.000
_cell.length_c   1.000
_cell.angle_alpha   90.00
_cell.angle_beta   90.00
_cell.angle_gamma   90.00
#
_symmetry.space_group_name_H-M   'P 1'
#
loop_
_entity.id
_entity.type
_entity.pdbx_description
1 polymer ?
#
loop_
_entity_poly.entity_id
_entity_poly.type
_entity_poly.pdbx_seq_one_letter_code
_entity_poly.pdbx_strand_id
1 'polypeptide(L)'
;MLIAVMGAAGGIVAAAVGAVIAAWATLRARRKQDGAIRFVDVTVKDAESLLAEPDADVRVLGELVPERPVLDIAVCNEGDLDGIVRRVRVDVEGLLHVPPIEPPFVLVLPGATITAPLPAQQRRMGPSAAYAANFPLREGSYRHSVSQLIPAGAVDRFAVSLMATEAERGRDFYGVSLSLDCGRTKRGRASETWDAVRVLAYGPPAWESPDEIRERLTRMADRVRELAPSGGESVGVLFNSTVHPARTAMDDYLTVYENKLKVLSTALGECLKHAADDTRTRTWLTELERATEEIEPLRHHAAALRASGGHP
;
A
#
# COMPACT_ATOMS: atom_id res chain seq x y z
N MET A 1 67.02 51.43 -7.97
CA MET A 1 65.97 51.46 -9.01
C MET A 1 65.54 50.04 -9.48
N LEU A 2 65.63 49.01 -8.63
CA LEU A 2 65.29 47.61 -9.01
C LEU A 2 64.15 46.98 -8.17
N ILE A 3 63.74 47.61 -7.07
CA ILE A 3 62.72 47.07 -6.15
C ILE A 3 61.30 47.51 -6.55
N ALA A 4 61.16 48.62 -7.28
CA ALA A 4 59.85 49.13 -7.72
C ALA A 4 59.28 48.42 -8.96
N VAL A 5 60.13 47.79 -9.79
CA VAL A 5 59.70 47.14 -11.04
C VAL A 5 59.16 45.72 -10.80
N MET A 6 59.64 45.02 -9.77
CA MET A 6 59.11 43.69 -9.40
C MET A 6 57.74 43.73 -8.70
N GLY A 7 57.45 44.77 -7.92
CA GLY A 7 56.16 44.92 -7.24
C GLY A 7 55.00 45.24 -8.19
N ALA A 8 55.25 46.06 -9.22
CA ALA A 8 54.25 46.40 -10.22
C ALA A 8 53.92 45.21 -11.15
N ALA A 9 54.93 44.42 -11.56
CA ALA A 9 54.70 43.21 -12.34
C ALA A 9 53.95 42.13 -11.55
N GLY A 10 54.27 41.94 -10.27
CA GLY A 10 53.58 40.98 -9.39
C GLY A 10 52.11 41.36 -9.10
N GLY A 11 51.83 42.66 -8.92
CA GLY A 11 50.46 43.16 -8.70
C GLY A 11 49.56 43.03 -9.93
N ILE A 12 50.10 43.24 -11.14
CA ILE A 12 49.35 43.08 -12.41
C ILE A 12 49.06 41.61 -12.68
N VAL A 13 50.01 40.70 -12.40
CA VAL A 13 49.81 39.25 -12.55
C VAL A 13 48.81 38.73 -11.52
N ALA A 14 48.89 39.16 -10.25
CA ALA A 14 47.94 38.76 -9.22
C ALA A 14 46.52 39.31 -9.47
N ALA A 15 46.38 40.55 -9.94
CA ALA A 15 45.09 41.13 -10.31
C ALA A 15 44.50 40.47 -11.56
N ALA A 16 45.33 40.10 -12.55
CA ALA A 16 44.89 39.36 -13.73
C ALA A 16 44.45 37.93 -13.37
N VAL A 17 45.20 37.22 -12.52
CA VAL A 17 44.81 35.90 -12.02
C VAL A 17 43.56 35.98 -11.14
N GLY A 18 43.45 36.99 -10.28
CA GLY A 18 42.26 37.26 -9.48
C GLY A 18 41.03 37.58 -10.33
N ALA A 19 41.18 38.39 -11.38
CA ALA A 19 40.12 38.69 -12.34
C ALA A 19 39.73 37.47 -13.18
N VAL A 20 40.70 36.61 -13.56
CA VAL A 20 40.41 35.35 -14.24
C VAL A 20 39.69 34.38 -13.31
N ILE A 21 40.12 34.23 -12.05
CA ILE A 21 39.45 33.37 -11.06
C ILE A 21 38.05 33.91 -10.75
N ALA A 22 37.89 35.23 -10.60
CA ALA A 22 36.58 35.85 -10.38
C ALA A 22 35.69 35.75 -11.63
N ALA A 23 36.23 35.92 -12.84
CA ALA A 23 35.53 35.71 -14.10
C ALA A 23 35.14 34.25 -14.30
N TRP A 24 36.00 33.31 -13.91
CA TRP A 24 35.74 31.86 -13.98
C TRP A 24 34.77 31.40 -12.90
N ALA A 25 34.84 31.97 -11.69
CA ALA A 25 33.89 31.77 -10.61
C ALA A 25 32.53 32.39 -10.94
N THR A 26 32.48 33.56 -11.58
CA THR A 26 31.22 34.13 -12.09
C THR A 26 30.69 33.41 -13.32
N LEU A 27 31.54 32.87 -14.21
CA LEU A 27 31.13 31.96 -15.30
C LEU A 27 30.62 30.62 -14.78
N ARG A 28 31.22 30.10 -13.70
CA ARG A 28 30.81 28.86 -13.02
C ARG A 28 29.55 29.07 -12.20
N ALA A 29 29.36 30.24 -11.59
CA ALA A 29 28.12 30.65 -10.94
C ALA A 29 27.01 30.98 -11.97
N ARG A 30 27.38 31.37 -13.20
CA ARG A 30 26.47 31.53 -14.36
C ARG A 30 26.28 30.25 -15.17
N ARG A 31 26.88 29.11 -14.79
CA ARG A 31 26.50 27.83 -15.38
C ARG A 31 25.12 27.51 -14.87
N LYS A 32 24.13 27.88 -15.69
CA LYS A 32 22.75 27.43 -15.57
C LYS A 32 22.76 25.94 -15.25
N GLN A 33 22.13 25.57 -14.15
CA GLN A 33 22.00 24.15 -13.84
C GLN A 33 21.12 23.52 -14.92
N ASP A 34 21.55 22.36 -15.43
CA ASP A 34 20.72 21.56 -16.31
C ASP A 34 19.36 21.30 -15.63
N GLY A 35 18.28 21.17 -16.41
CA GLY A 35 16.95 20.94 -15.87
C GLY A 35 16.92 19.76 -14.89
N ALA A 36 16.70 20.07 -13.62
CA ALA A 36 16.70 19.12 -12.51
C ALA A 36 15.26 18.82 -12.14
N ILE A 37 14.76 17.68 -12.63
CA ILE A 37 13.39 17.25 -12.35
C ILE A 37 13.33 16.57 -11.00
N ARG A 38 12.36 16.95 -10.17
CA ARG A 38 12.05 16.30 -8.90
C ARG A 38 10.56 16.03 -8.75
N PHE A 39 10.23 15.07 -7.90
CA PHE A 39 8.86 14.90 -7.44
C PHE A 39 8.47 16.09 -6.56
N VAL A 40 7.31 16.66 -6.83
CA VAL A 40 6.66 17.64 -5.94
C VAL A 40 5.71 16.91 -5.02
N ASP A 41 4.86 16.07 -5.62
CA ASP A 41 3.83 15.34 -4.91
C ASP A 41 3.41 14.10 -5.70
N VAL A 42 2.95 13.10 -4.98
CA VAL A 42 2.37 11.88 -5.54
C VAL A 42 1.16 11.52 -4.69
N THR A 43 -0.01 11.64 -5.30
CA THR A 43 -1.29 11.35 -4.65
C THR A 43 -2.02 10.22 -5.34
N VAL A 44 -2.85 9.52 -4.57
CA VAL A 44 -3.73 8.46 -5.02
C VAL A 44 -5.12 9.06 -5.23
N LYS A 45 -5.66 8.88 -6.43
CA LYS A 45 -7.01 9.29 -6.82
C LYS A 45 -7.84 8.10 -7.28
N ASP A 46 -9.16 8.23 -7.16
CA ASP A 46 -10.10 7.34 -7.85
C ASP A 46 -10.04 7.62 -9.36
N ALA A 47 -9.91 6.59 -10.20
CA ALA A 47 -9.89 6.78 -11.65
C ALA A 47 -11.17 7.46 -12.17
N GLU A 48 -12.31 7.14 -11.56
CA GLU A 48 -13.60 7.75 -11.90
C GLU A 48 -13.60 9.27 -11.72
N SER A 49 -12.96 9.80 -10.67
CA SER A 49 -12.91 11.26 -10.44
C SER A 49 -12.02 11.96 -11.47
N LEU A 50 -10.89 11.35 -11.85
CA LEU A 50 -10.02 11.89 -12.89
C LEU A 50 -10.70 11.87 -14.28
N LEU A 51 -11.47 10.80 -14.58
CA LEU A 51 -12.22 10.67 -15.83
C LEU A 51 -13.39 11.67 -15.93
N ALA A 52 -13.91 12.13 -14.80
CA ALA A 52 -15.01 13.09 -14.74
C ALA A 52 -14.56 14.56 -14.95
N GLU A 53 -13.26 14.85 -14.92
CA GLU A 53 -12.70 16.19 -15.14
C GLU A 53 -12.33 16.41 -16.62
N PRO A 54 -13.14 17.12 -17.42
CA PRO A 54 -12.95 17.19 -18.87
C PRO A 54 -11.73 18.00 -19.34
N ASP A 55 -11.14 18.82 -18.46
CA ASP A 55 -10.02 19.75 -18.76
C ASP A 55 -8.85 19.60 -17.78
N ALA A 56 -8.63 18.42 -17.20
CA ALA A 56 -7.46 18.23 -16.35
C ALA A 56 -6.18 18.42 -17.19
N ASP A 57 -5.32 19.37 -16.81
CA ASP A 57 -3.96 19.57 -17.35
C ASP A 57 -3.03 18.34 -17.09
N VAL A 58 -3.60 17.21 -16.68
CA VAL A 58 -2.91 15.99 -16.29
C VAL A 58 -2.79 15.07 -17.50
N ARG A 59 -1.55 14.72 -17.84
CA ARG A 59 -1.29 13.78 -18.94
C ARG A 59 -1.48 12.34 -18.46
N VAL A 60 -2.48 11.66 -19.00
CA VAL A 60 -2.75 10.25 -18.72
C VAL A 60 -1.77 9.36 -19.51
N LEU A 61 -1.05 8.48 -18.81
CA LEU A 61 0.02 7.65 -19.38
C LEU A 61 -0.41 6.23 -19.77
N GLY A 62 -1.70 5.89 -19.67
CA GLY A 62 -2.27 4.59 -20.02
C GLY A 62 -3.80 4.62 -20.06
N GLU A 63 -4.43 3.46 -20.17
CA GLU A 63 -5.89 3.35 -20.00
C GLU A 63 -6.26 3.51 -18.52
N LEU A 64 -7.36 4.21 -18.25
CA LEU A 64 -7.91 4.36 -16.90
C LEU A 64 -9.06 3.38 -16.73
N VAL A 65 -8.96 2.54 -15.70
CA VAL A 65 -10.07 1.66 -15.29
C VAL A 65 -10.78 2.34 -14.12
N PRO A 66 -12.06 2.72 -14.26
CA PRO A 66 -12.77 3.56 -13.28
C PRO A 66 -12.71 3.06 -11.84
N GLU A 67 -12.69 1.74 -11.66
CA GLU A 67 -12.71 1.11 -10.35
C GLU A 67 -11.31 0.92 -9.73
N ARG A 68 -10.24 1.31 -10.43
CA ARG A 68 -8.86 1.17 -9.98
C ARG A 68 -8.29 2.51 -9.50
N PRO A 69 -7.39 2.49 -8.50
CA PRO A 69 -6.69 3.70 -8.09
C PRO A 69 -5.72 4.17 -9.18
N VAL A 70 -5.50 5.48 -9.20
CA VAL A 70 -4.58 6.17 -10.11
C VAL A 70 -3.56 6.92 -9.26
N LEU A 71 -2.30 6.86 -9.68
CA LEU A 71 -1.27 7.75 -9.17
C LEU A 71 -1.26 9.04 -9.99
N ASP A 72 -1.51 10.15 -9.32
CA ASP A 72 -1.35 11.50 -9.83
C ASP A 72 -0.01 12.06 -9.35
N ILE A 73 0.90 12.20 -10.30
CA ILE A 73 2.33 12.46 -10.09
C ILE A 73 2.60 13.89 -10.54
N ALA A 74 2.93 14.77 -9.60
CA ALA A 74 3.37 16.12 -9.87
C ALA A 74 4.90 16.20 -9.83
N VAL A 75 5.50 16.80 -10.85
CA VAL A 75 6.94 17.03 -10.93
C VAL A 75 7.26 18.50 -11.18
N CYS A 76 8.36 18.98 -10.63
CA CYS A 76 8.90 20.31 -10.91
C CYS A 76 10.24 20.23 -11.60
N ASN A 77 10.57 21.26 -12.37
CA ASN A 77 11.93 21.49 -12.82
C ASN A 77 12.56 22.63 -12.01
N GLU A 78 13.46 22.27 -11.07
CA GLU A 78 14.18 23.25 -10.24
C GLU A 78 15.41 23.86 -10.96
N GLY A 79 15.74 23.37 -12.16
CA GLY A 79 16.86 23.86 -12.94
C GLY A 79 16.56 25.14 -13.73
N ASP A 80 17.62 25.83 -14.17
CA ASP A 80 17.54 27.08 -14.93
C ASP A 80 17.27 26.87 -16.44
N LEU A 81 17.19 25.61 -16.87
CA LEU A 81 16.98 25.16 -18.25
C LEU A 81 15.85 24.14 -18.29
N ASP A 82 15.17 24.01 -19.43
CA ASP A 82 14.11 23.00 -19.57
C ASP A 82 14.65 21.59 -19.35
N GLY A 83 13.97 20.85 -18.47
CA GLY A 83 14.20 19.44 -18.21
C GLY A 83 13.32 18.58 -19.10
N ILE A 84 13.67 17.30 -19.23
CA ILE A 84 12.84 16.33 -19.95
C ILE A 84 12.60 15.12 -19.06
N VAL A 85 11.34 14.79 -18.81
CA VAL A 85 10.93 13.49 -18.26
C VAL A 85 10.79 12.52 -19.42
N ARG A 86 11.69 11.53 -19.50
CA ARG A 86 11.70 10.57 -20.61
C ARG A 86 10.81 9.39 -20.31
N ARG A 87 10.92 8.86 -19.10
CA ARG A 87 10.18 7.66 -18.68
C ARG A 87 9.74 7.78 -17.24
N VAL A 88 8.57 7.22 -16.99
CA VAL A 88 8.03 6.95 -15.66
C VAL A 88 8.02 5.44 -15.50
N ARG A 89 8.65 4.93 -14.45
CA ARG A 89 8.57 3.53 -14.06
C ARG A 89 7.81 3.44 -12.75
N VAL A 90 6.83 2.55 -12.72
CA VAL A 90 6.01 2.23 -11.55
C VAL A 90 6.29 0.78 -11.19
N ASP A 91 6.83 0.57 -10.01
CA ASP A 91 7.06 -0.76 -9.47
C ASP A 91 5.98 -1.03 -8.40
N VAL A 92 5.18 -2.08 -8.61
CA VAL A 92 4.16 -2.55 -7.67
C VAL A 92 4.77 -3.70 -6.88
N GLU A 93 5.15 -3.41 -5.64
CA GLU A 93 5.88 -4.32 -4.76
C GLU A 93 5.00 -4.71 -3.57
N GLY A 94 4.91 -6.01 -3.27
CA GLY A 94 4.32 -6.50 -2.03
C GLY A 94 2.83 -6.27 -1.91
N LEU A 95 2.07 -7.32 -2.21
CA LEU A 95 0.66 -7.40 -1.93
C LEU A 95 0.44 -7.80 -0.47
N LEU A 96 -0.18 -6.92 0.31
CA LEU A 96 -0.81 -7.34 1.55
C LEU A 96 -2.21 -7.86 1.23
N HIS A 97 -2.35 -9.19 1.17
CA HIS A 97 -3.65 -9.85 1.08
C HIS A 97 -4.23 -10.06 2.49
N VAL A 98 -5.45 -9.59 2.70
CA VAL A 98 -6.23 -9.78 3.92
C VAL A 98 -7.47 -10.64 3.58
N PRO A 99 -7.38 -11.97 3.76
CA PRO A 99 -8.45 -12.86 3.32
C PRO A 99 -9.75 -12.66 4.12
N PRO A 100 -10.92 -13.03 3.54
CA PRO A 100 -12.14 -13.19 4.33
C PRO A 100 -11.93 -14.29 5.38
N ILE A 101 -12.62 -14.16 6.53
CA ILE A 101 -12.71 -15.28 7.46
C ILE A 101 -13.77 -16.23 6.90
N GLU A 102 -13.37 -17.47 6.61
CA GLU A 102 -14.30 -18.48 6.12
C GLU A 102 -15.40 -18.74 7.15
N PRO A 103 -16.66 -18.90 6.72
CA PRO A 103 -17.74 -19.28 7.63
C PRO A 103 -17.39 -20.55 8.40
N PRO A 104 -17.53 -20.55 9.74
CA PRO A 104 -17.16 -21.68 10.56
C PRO A 104 -18.06 -22.88 10.27
N PHE A 105 -17.45 -24.04 10.16
CA PHE A 105 -18.13 -25.31 9.93
C PHE A 105 -17.86 -26.25 11.12
N VAL A 106 -18.92 -26.67 11.81
CA VAL A 106 -18.83 -27.60 12.94
C VAL A 106 -18.86 -29.03 12.43
N LEU A 107 -17.89 -29.84 12.84
CA LEU A 107 -17.72 -31.21 12.39
C LEU A 107 -17.34 -32.17 13.51
N VAL A 108 -17.72 -33.44 13.34
CA VAL A 108 -17.30 -34.55 14.22
C VAL A 108 -16.15 -35.28 13.55
N LEU A 109 -15.05 -35.49 14.28
CA LEU A 109 -13.90 -36.29 13.86
C LEU A 109 -13.90 -37.64 14.60
N PRO A 110 -14.38 -38.72 13.96
CA PRO A 110 -14.42 -40.03 14.60
C PRO A 110 -13.01 -40.50 14.97
N GLY A 111 -12.82 -40.90 16.24
CA GLY A 111 -11.57 -41.50 16.71
C GLY A 111 -10.41 -40.53 16.96
N ALA A 112 -10.64 -39.21 16.90
CA ALA A 112 -9.62 -38.21 17.20
C ALA A 112 -10.05 -37.31 18.37
N THR A 113 -9.22 -37.23 19.41
CA THR A 113 -9.37 -36.25 20.48
C THR A 113 -8.74 -34.93 20.04
N ILE A 114 -9.53 -33.87 19.94
CA ILE A 114 -9.10 -32.52 19.57
C ILE A 114 -8.90 -31.68 20.83
N THR A 115 -7.68 -31.65 21.35
CA THR A 115 -7.34 -30.86 22.54
C THR A 115 -6.72 -29.50 22.22
N ALA A 116 -6.18 -29.34 21.01
CA ALA A 116 -5.56 -28.13 20.52
C ALA A 116 -5.93 -27.91 19.04
N PRO A 117 -5.79 -26.69 18.51
CA PRO A 117 -5.96 -26.43 17.08
C PRO A 117 -5.09 -27.39 16.27
N LEU A 118 -5.72 -28.10 15.33
CA LEU A 118 -4.99 -28.94 14.39
C LEU A 118 -4.30 -28.04 13.37
N PRO A 119 -3.03 -28.32 13.03
CA PRO A 119 -2.31 -27.51 12.05
C PRO A 119 -3.10 -27.48 10.74
N ALA A 120 -3.12 -26.31 10.11
CA ALA A 120 -3.71 -26.17 8.79
C ALA A 120 -3.10 -27.24 7.87
N GLN A 121 -3.92 -28.19 7.42
CA GLN A 121 -3.47 -29.08 6.37
C GLN A 121 -3.40 -28.23 5.12
N GLN A 122 -2.17 -27.92 4.67
CA GLN A 122 -1.91 -27.38 3.34
C GLN A 122 -2.38 -28.39 2.29
N ARG A 123 -3.69 -28.54 2.10
CA ARG A 123 -4.20 -28.76 0.76
C ARG A 123 -3.79 -27.52 -0.01
N ARG A 124 -3.27 -27.73 -1.21
CA ARG A 124 -3.12 -26.68 -2.22
C ARG A 124 -4.51 -26.08 -2.46
N MET A 125 -4.96 -25.22 -1.55
CA MET A 125 -5.80 -24.09 -1.87
C MET A 125 -5.10 -23.41 -3.05
N GLY A 126 -5.88 -22.99 -4.05
CA GLY A 126 -5.38 -22.62 -5.38
C GLY A 126 -4.38 -21.46 -5.35
N PRO A 127 -4.21 -20.73 -6.46
CA PRO A 127 -3.26 -19.61 -6.54
C PRO A 127 -3.32 -18.64 -5.34
N SER A 128 -4.46 -18.55 -4.65
CA SER A 128 -4.69 -17.78 -3.42
C SER A 128 -4.05 -18.32 -2.12
N ALA A 129 -3.32 -19.44 -2.12
CA ALA A 129 -2.74 -20.01 -0.88
C ALA A 129 -1.30 -20.53 -1.03
N ALA A 130 -0.62 -20.23 -2.12
CA ALA A 130 0.82 -20.45 -2.25
C ALA A 130 1.64 -19.43 -1.42
N TYR A 131 1.27 -19.22 -0.16
CA TYR A 131 1.95 -18.34 0.78
C TYR A 131 2.90 -19.16 1.66
N ALA A 132 4.14 -19.35 1.20
CA ALA A 132 5.29 -19.71 2.06
C ALA A 132 6.67 -19.59 1.39
N ALA A 133 6.76 -19.49 0.05
CA ALA A 133 8.07 -19.61 -0.60
C ALA A 133 8.68 -18.29 -1.09
N ASN A 134 7.90 -17.25 -1.40
CA ASN A 134 8.43 -15.98 -1.93
C ASN A 134 7.48 -14.80 -1.60
N PHE A 135 7.49 -14.34 -0.34
CA PHE A 135 6.78 -13.13 0.06
C PHE A 135 7.79 -12.05 0.46
N PRO A 136 7.65 -10.79 0.01
CA PRO A 136 6.60 -10.27 -0.88
C PRO A 136 6.73 -10.75 -2.33
N LEU A 137 5.61 -11.07 -2.97
CA LEU A 137 5.54 -11.25 -4.42
C LEU A 137 5.71 -9.87 -5.09
N ARG A 138 6.67 -9.74 -6.00
CA ARG A 138 6.75 -8.60 -6.92
C ARG A 138 5.75 -8.85 -8.04
N GLU A 139 4.64 -8.11 -8.03
CA GLU A 139 3.49 -8.42 -8.90
C GLU A 139 3.54 -7.69 -10.24
N GLY A 140 4.36 -6.66 -10.40
CA GLY A 140 4.55 -6.03 -11.71
C GLY A 140 5.46 -4.82 -11.69
N SER A 141 6.08 -4.55 -12.84
CA SER A 141 6.82 -3.31 -13.11
C SER A 141 6.33 -2.76 -14.44
N TYR A 142 5.71 -1.59 -14.41
CA TYR A 142 5.22 -0.91 -15.60
C TYR A 142 6.16 0.24 -15.95
N ARG A 143 6.34 0.48 -17.24
CA ARG A 143 7.18 1.58 -17.73
C ARG A 143 6.50 2.31 -18.86
N HIS A 144 6.26 3.60 -18.66
CA HIS A 144 5.65 4.49 -19.62
C HIS A 144 6.70 5.44 -20.19
N SER A 145 6.75 5.56 -21.52
CA SER A 145 7.60 6.55 -22.19
C SER A 145 6.79 7.81 -22.43
N VAL A 146 7.26 8.93 -21.90
CA VAL A 146 6.47 10.17 -21.79
C VAL A 146 7.08 11.28 -22.65
N SER A 147 8.42 11.39 -22.69
CA SER A 147 9.17 12.43 -23.41
C SER A 147 8.54 13.83 -23.27
N GLN A 148 8.29 14.25 -22.04
CA GLN A 148 7.68 15.54 -21.70
C GLN A 148 8.76 16.57 -21.40
N LEU A 149 8.66 17.76 -22.00
CA LEU A 149 9.50 18.90 -21.71
C LEU A 149 8.87 19.68 -20.55
N ILE A 150 9.64 19.90 -19.48
CA ILE A 150 9.22 20.67 -18.31
C ILE A 150 9.99 21.98 -18.33
N PRO A 151 9.33 23.13 -18.62
CA PRO A 151 9.99 24.43 -18.60
C PRO A 151 10.68 24.70 -17.25
N ALA A 152 11.74 25.48 -17.27
CA ALA A 152 12.43 25.91 -16.04
C ALA A 152 11.45 26.57 -15.06
N GLY A 153 11.44 26.12 -13.80
CA GLY A 153 10.55 26.62 -12.75
C GLY A 153 9.07 26.22 -12.88
N ALA A 154 8.70 25.40 -13.86
CA ALA A 154 7.33 24.93 -14.04
C ALA A 154 7.06 23.61 -13.32
N VAL A 155 5.78 23.36 -13.06
CA VAL A 155 5.23 22.10 -12.54
C VAL A 155 4.38 21.46 -13.64
N ASP A 156 4.47 20.15 -13.77
CA ASP A 156 3.67 19.35 -14.70
C ASP A 156 3.13 18.09 -14.00
N ARG A 157 2.09 17.48 -14.55
CA ARG A 157 1.37 16.36 -13.93
C ARG A 157 1.17 15.17 -14.86
N PHE A 158 1.30 13.97 -14.30
CA PHE A 158 1.06 12.70 -14.99
C PHE A 158 0.12 11.82 -14.19
N ALA A 159 -0.77 11.10 -14.86
CA ALA A 159 -1.63 10.09 -14.26
C ALA A 159 -1.26 8.68 -14.74
N VAL A 160 -1.12 7.73 -13.80
CA VAL A 160 -0.84 6.31 -14.09
C VAL A 160 -1.83 5.41 -13.35
N SER A 161 -2.56 4.57 -14.09
CA SER A 161 -3.46 3.56 -13.50
C SER A 161 -2.65 2.43 -12.85
N LEU A 162 -3.08 1.97 -11.69
CA LEU A 162 -2.54 0.76 -11.06
C LEU A 162 -3.38 -0.45 -11.47
N MET A 163 -2.76 -1.44 -12.12
CA MET A 163 -3.45 -2.60 -12.71
C MET A 163 -2.79 -3.93 -12.32
N ALA A 164 -2.77 -4.31 -11.03
CA ALA A 164 -2.33 -5.67 -10.70
C ALA A 164 -3.43 -6.66 -11.08
N THR A 165 -3.06 -7.64 -11.91
CA THR A 165 -3.99 -8.63 -12.50
C THR A 165 -4.52 -9.65 -11.51
N GLU A 166 -3.88 -9.80 -10.35
CA GLU A 166 -4.21 -10.83 -9.35
C GLU A 166 -5.02 -10.30 -8.16
N ALA A 167 -5.29 -8.99 -8.11
CA ALA A 167 -5.96 -8.43 -6.95
C ALA A 167 -7.45 -8.75 -6.90
N GLU A 168 -7.88 -9.27 -5.74
CA GLU A 168 -9.27 -9.43 -5.34
C GLU A 168 -9.81 -8.12 -4.75
N ARG A 169 -11.08 -7.83 -5.09
CA ARG A 169 -11.77 -6.65 -4.57
C ARG A 169 -11.78 -6.63 -3.06
N GLY A 170 -11.30 -5.53 -2.49
CA GLY A 170 -11.43 -5.20 -1.08
C GLY A 170 -10.51 -5.97 -0.16
N ARG A 171 -9.59 -6.75 -0.71
CA ARG A 171 -8.78 -7.70 0.06
C ARG A 171 -7.30 -7.42 -0.02
N ASP A 172 -6.91 -6.44 -0.83
CA ASP A 172 -5.53 -6.28 -1.26
C ASP A 172 -5.05 -4.82 -1.13
N PHE A 173 -3.81 -4.67 -0.67
CA PHE A 173 -3.08 -3.41 -0.65
C PHE A 173 -1.73 -3.58 -1.34
N TYR A 174 -1.36 -2.62 -2.19
CA TYR A 174 -0.07 -2.59 -2.89
C TYR A 174 0.92 -1.71 -2.17
N GLY A 175 2.20 -2.11 -2.13
CA GLY A 175 3.29 -1.14 -2.10
C GLY A 175 3.57 -0.62 -3.51
N VAL A 176 3.71 0.68 -3.68
CA VAL A 176 3.99 1.29 -4.98
C VAL A 176 5.15 2.26 -4.87
N SER A 177 6.21 2.00 -5.64
CA SER A 177 7.35 2.91 -5.77
C SER A 177 7.47 3.44 -7.19
N LEU A 178 8.11 4.60 -7.33
CA LEU A 178 8.25 5.28 -8.61
C LEU A 178 9.70 5.61 -8.90
N SER A 179 10.06 5.57 -10.18
CA SER A 179 11.31 6.15 -10.67
C SER A 179 11.12 6.91 -11.98
N LEU A 180 11.78 8.06 -12.09
CA LEU A 180 11.77 8.92 -13.27
C LEU A 180 13.13 8.91 -13.94
N ASP A 181 13.17 8.55 -15.22
CA ASP A 181 14.35 8.79 -16.07
C ASP A 181 14.27 10.21 -16.64
N CYS A 182 15.11 11.11 -16.14
CA CYS A 182 15.12 12.53 -16.50
C CYS A 182 16.38 12.92 -17.29
N GLY A 183 16.31 13.98 -18.09
CA GLY A 183 17.48 14.63 -18.67
C GLY A 183 17.42 14.88 -20.18
N ARG A 184 17.92 16.03 -20.60
CA ARG A 184 17.86 16.50 -22.00
C ARG A 184 18.88 15.82 -22.92
N THR A 185 20.04 15.39 -22.39
CA THR A 185 21.12 14.75 -23.17
C THR A 185 21.52 13.39 -22.58
N LYS A 186 22.27 12.57 -23.32
CA LYS A 186 22.79 11.28 -22.81
C LYS A 186 23.74 11.44 -21.61
N ARG A 187 24.45 12.57 -21.51
CA ARG A 187 25.42 12.86 -20.42
C ARG A 187 24.76 13.51 -19.19
N GLY A 188 23.61 14.16 -19.35
CA GLY A 188 22.84 14.77 -18.27
C GLY A 188 21.61 13.95 -17.88
N ARG A 189 21.69 12.61 -17.92
CA ARG A 189 20.62 11.75 -17.42
C ARG A 189 20.68 11.69 -15.90
N ALA A 190 19.56 11.91 -15.24
CA ALA A 190 19.37 11.72 -13.82
C ALA A 190 18.21 10.76 -13.59
N SER A 191 18.23 10.05 -12.47
CA SER A 191 17.10 9.27 -11.99
C SER A 191 16.62 9.89 -10.70
N GLU A 192 15.31 10.13 -10.61
CA GLU A 192 14.67 10.49 -9.35
C GLU A 192 13.82 9.31 -8.90
N THR A 193 13.85 8.99 -7.61
CA THR A 193 13.07 7.88 -7.03
C THR A 193 12.15 8.41 -5.96
N TRP A 194 11.00 7.78 -5.82
CA TRP A 194 10.06 8.04 -4.76
C TRP A 194 9.76 6.75 -4.01
N ASP A 195 9.80 6.83 -2.69
CA ASP A 195 9.71 5.69 -1.79
C ASP A 195 8.36 4.96 -1.92
N ALA A 196 8.36 3.69 -1.55
CA ALA A 196 7.16 2.87 -1.65
C ALA A 196 6.04 3.37 -0.72
N VAL A 197 4.85 3.58 -1.27
CA VAL A 197 3.64 3.89 -0.49
C VAL A 197 2.62 2.76 -0.55
N ARG A 198 1.77 2.68 0.46
CA ARG A 198 0.66 1.72 0.46
C ARG A 198 -0.57 2.31 -0.21
N VAL A 199 -1.16 1.55 -1.13
CA VAL A 199 -2.38 1.93 -1.86
C VAL A 199 -3.39 0.79 -1.80
N LEU A 200 -4.67 1.10 -1.63
CA LEU A 200 -5.75 0.12 -1.70
C LEU A 200 -5.93 -0.36 -3.15
N ALA A 201 -5.82 -1.66 -3.38
CA ALA A 201 -5.71 -2.23 -4.73
C ALA A 201 -6.98 -2.04 -5.58
N TYR A 202 -8.14 -2.28 -4.98
CA TYR A 202 -9.41 -2.35 -5.69
C TYR A 202 -10.60 -2.40 -4.71
N GLY A 203 -11.55 -1.46 -4.79
CA GLY A 203 -12.81 -1.52 -4.04
C GLY A 203 -12.69 -1.44 -2.51
N PRO A 204 -13.83 -1.50 -1.78
CA PRO A 204 -13.84 -1.30 -0.33
C PRO A 204 -13.21 -2.47 0.42
N PRO A 205 -12.43 -2.23 1.49
CA PRO A 205 -11.95 -3.28 2.39
C PRO A 205 -13.07 -4.22 2.87
N ALA A 206 -12.76 -5.50 3.06
CA ALA A 206 -13.75 -6.52 3.43
C ALA A 206 -13.55 -7.06 4.87
N TRP A 207 -14.53 -6.81 5.75
CA TRP A 207 -14.68 -7.43 7.07
C TRP A 207 -16.15 -7.74 7.38
N GLU A 208 -16.39 -8.58 8.38
CA GLU A 208 -17.74 -8.95 8.83
C GLU A 208 -18.23 -7.94 9.86
N SER A 209 -19.52 -7.62 9.83
CA SER A 209 -20.14 -6.77 10.84
C SER A 209 -20.27 -7.49 12.20
N PRO A 210 -20.29 -6.77 13.33
CA PRO A 210 -20.50 -7.39 14.65
C PRO A 210 -21.79 -8.21 14.74
N ASP A 211 -22.87 -7.79 14.08
CA ASP A 211 -24.16 -8.51 14.10
C ASP A 211 -24.08 -9.86 13.38
N GLU A 212 -23.39 -9.92 12.24
CA GLU A 212 -23.13 -11.18 11.52
C GLU A 212 -22.29 -12.14 12.38
N ILE A 213 -21.33 -11.60 13.14
CA ILE A 213 -20.51 -12.39 14.06
C ILE A 213 -21.37 -12.94 15.20
N ARG A 214 -22.25 -12.14 15.80
CA ARG A 214 -23.18 -12.63 16.85
C ARG A 214 -24.01 -13.80 16.34
N GLU A 215 -24.61 -13.64 15.17
CA GLU A 215 -25.45 -14.68 14.56
C GLU A 215 -24.64 -15.96 14.27
N ARG A 216 -23.41 -15.79 13.77
CA ARG A 216 -22.49 -16.89 13.46
C ARG A 216 -22.02 -17.62 14.71
N LEU A 217 -21.69 -16.91 15.78
CA LEU A 217 -21.36 -17.50 17.09
C LEU A 217 -22.54 -18.31 17.63
N THR A 218 -23.76 -17.79 17.54
CA THR A 218 -24.98 -18.51 17.95
C THR A 218 -25.18 -19.78 17.14
N ARG A 219 -25.11 -19.71 15.80
CA ARG A 219 -25.22 -20.90 14.93
C ARG A 219 -24.16 -21.95 15.25
N MET A 220 -22.93 -21.51 15.50
CA MET A 220 -21.84 -22.40 15.90
C MET A 220 -22.14 -23.08 17.24
N ALA A 221 -22.61 -22.33 18.24
CA ALA A 221 -22.99 -22.87 19.54
C ALA A 221 -24.11 -23.92 19.43
N ASP A 222 -25.18 -23.58 18.72
CA ASP A 222 -26.33 -24.45 18.54
C ASP A 222 -25.92 -25.76 17.86
N ARG A 223 -25.11 -25.66 16.81
CA ARG A 223 -24.64 -26.84 16.08
C ARG A 223 -23.72 -27.72 16.90
N VAL A 224 -22.86 -27.15 17.75
CA VAL A 224 -22.02 -27.93 18.67
C VAL A 224 -22.89 -28.67 19.70
N ARG A 225 -23.91 -28.03 20.26
CA ARG A 225 -24.84 -28.68 21.22
C ARG A 225 -25.60 -29.84 20.60
N GLU A 226 -26.02 -29.71 19.33
CA GLU A 226 -26.68 -30.79 18.60
C GLU A 226 -25.77 -32.01 18.40
N LEU A 227 -24.49 -31.77 18.10
CA LEU A 227 -23.53 -32.84 17.77
C LEU A 227 -22.82 -33.44 19.00
N ALA A 228 -22.72 -32.71 20.10
CA ALA A 228 -22.10 -33.15 21.35
C ALA A 228 -22.89 -32.69 22.58
N PRO A 229 -24.14 -33.17 22.77
CA PRO A 229 -25.00 -32.77 23.88
C PRO A 229 -24.44 -33.10 25.27
N SER A 230 -23.51 -34.07 25.36
CA SER A 230 -22.88 -34.52 26.61
C SER A 230 -21.42 -34.07 26.74
N GLY A 231 -20.94 -33.20 25.86
CA GLY A 231 -19.51 -32.93 25.67
C GLY A 231 -18.86 -33.93 24.71
N GLY A 232 -18.02 -33.43 23.82
CA GLY A 232 -17.40 -34.24 22.77
C GLY A 232 -16.04 -33.69 22.40
N GLU A 233 -14.99 -34.37 22.87
CA GLU A 233 -13.60 -34.05 22.50
C GLU A 233 -13.31 -34.34 21.02
N SER A 234 -14.23 -35.01 20.32
CA SER A 234 -14.19 -35.28 18.88
C SER A 234 -14.88 -34.21 18.04
N VAL A 235 -15.46 -33.16 18.65
CA VAL A 235 -16.09 -32.06 17.90
C VAL A 235 -15.11 -30.90 17.74
N GLY A 236 -14.94 -30.48 16.49
CA GLY A 236 -14.14 -29.33 16.12
C GLY A 236 -14.92 -28.34 15.27
N VAL A 237 -14.40 -27.12 15.20
CA VAL A 237 -14.89 -26.08 14.31
C VAL A 237 -13.79 -25.75 13.31
N LEU A 238 -14.09 -25.88 12.03
CA LEU A 238 -13.21 -25.52 10.92
C LEU A 238 -13.51 -24.08 10.47
N PHE A 239 -12.49 -23.24 10.48
CA PHE A 239 -12.48 -21.96 9.75
C PHE A 239 -11.05 -21.62 9.33
N ASN A 240 -10.88 -20.94 8.20
CA ASN A 240 -9.59 -20.59 7.61
C ASN A 240 -8.65 -21.80 7.52
N SER A 241 -9.17 -22.92 7.01
CA SER A 241 -8.43 -24.20 6.87
C SER A 241 -7.84 -24.79 8.17
N THR A 242 -8.21 -24.26 9.35
CA THR A 242 -7.71 -24.72 10.66
C THR A 242 -8.88 -25.30 11.47
N VAL A 243 -8.68 -26.47 12.07
CA VAL A 243 -9.69 -27.09 12.93
C VAL A 243 -9.40 -26.74 14.38
N HIS A 244 -10.32 -26.03 15.02
CA HIS A 244 -10.25 -25.60 16.40
C HIS A 244 -11.05 -26.53 17.31
N PRO A 245 -10.60 -26.81 18.54
CA PRO A 245 -11.42 -27.49 19.55
C PRO A 245 -12.72 -26.72 19.76
N ALA A 246 -13.86 -27.41 19.81
CA ALA A 246 -15.16 -26.74 19.99
C ALA A 246 -15.21 -25.85 21.25
N ARG A 247 -14.52 -26.25 22.32
CA ARG A 247 -14.41 -25.50 23.59
C ARG A 247 -13.76 -24.11 23.48
N THR A 248 -12.83 -23.92 22.53
CA THR A 248 -12.09 -22.65 22.33
C THR A 248 -12.45 -21.95 21.02
N ALA A 249 -13.14 -22.61 20.10
CA ALA A 249 -13.39 -22.12 18.76
C ALA A 249 -14.02 -20.71 18.70
N MET A 250 -14.92 -20.37 19.62
CA MET A 250 -15.51 -19.02 19.69
C MET A 250 -14.47 -17.94 20.02
N ASP A 251 -13.60 -18.20 21.00
CA ASP A 251 -12.54 -17.28 21.41
C ASP A 251 -11.47 -17.16 20.33
N ASP A 252 -11.13 -18.28 19.68
CA ASP A 252 -10.18 -18.34 18.58
C ASP A 252 -10.71 -17.54 17.37
N TYR A 253 -11.98 -17.69 17.02
CA TYR A 253 -12.64 -16.93 15.96
C TYR A 253 -12.57 -15.42 16.22
N LEU A 254 -12.93 -14.98 17.44
CA LEU A 254 -12.90 -13.57 17.82
C LEU A 254 -11.47 -13.01 17.83
N THR A 255 -10.48 -13.81 18.22
CA THR A 255 -9.06 -13.43 18.18
C THR A 255 -8.58 -13.24 16.73
N VAL A 256 -8.97 -14.13 15.82
CA VAL A 256 -8.67 -13.98 14.38
C VAL A 256 -9.32 -12.72 13.81
N TYR A 257 -10.59 -12.48 14.15
CA TYR A 257 -11.31 -11.28 13.73
C TYR A 257 -10.67 -9.99 14.24
N GLU A 258 -10.32 -9.93 15.53
CA GLU A 258 -9.61 -8.79 16.12
C GLU A 258 -8.30 -8.49 15.39
N ASN A 259 -7.49 -9.52 15.12
CA ASN A 259 -6.23 -9.36 14.40
C ASN A 259 -6.46 -8.84 12.97
N LYS A 260 -7.51 -9.32 12.30
CA LYS A 260 -7.90 -8.83 10.97
C LYS A 260 -8.26 -7.33 11.01
N LEU A 261 -9.05 -6.89 11.97
CA LEU A 261 -9.41 -5.47 12.14
C LEU A 261 -8.17 -4.59 12.34
N LYS A 262 -7.20 -5.05 13.14
CA LYS A 262 -5.91 -4.34 13.37
C LYS A 262 -5.08 -4.20 12.09
N VAL A 263 -4.98 -5.27 11.29
CA VAL A 263 -4.26 -5.25 10.01
C VAL A 263 -4.93 -4.27 9.04
N LEU A 264 -6.26 -4.35 8.91
CA LEU A 264 -7.02 -3.45 8.03
C LEU A 264 -6.88 -1.98 8.45
N SER A 265 -7.01 -1.69 9.75
CA SER A 265 -6.87 -0.32 10.28
C SER A 265 -5.47 0.24 10.01
N THR A 266 -4.43 -0.58 10.22
CA THR A 266 -3.04 -0.19 9.93
C THR A 266 -2.83 0.10 8.44
N ALA A 267 -3.32 -0.79 7.57
CA ALA A 267 -3.16 -0.65 6.13
C ALA A 267 -3.92 0.57 5.58
N LEU A 268 -5.14 0.82 6.02
CA LEU A 268 -5.93 2.00 5.65
C LEU A 268 -5.31 3.29 6.19
N GLY A 269 -4.76 3.27 7.41
CA GLY A 269 -4.02 4.40 7.99
C GLY A 269 -2.78 4.78 7.18
N GLU A 270 -2.10 3.82 6.57
CA GLU A 270 -1.01 4.11 5.62
C GLU A 270 -1.54 4.70 4.30
N CYS A 271 -2.64 4.20 3.77
CA CYS A 271 -3.26 4.72 2.54
C CYS A 271 -3.67 6.19 2.67
N LEU A 272 -4.14 6.61 3.85
CA LEU A 272 -4.53 8.00 4.12
C LEU A 272 -3.42 9.03 3.87
N LYS A 273 -2.14 8.65 4.02
CA LYS A 273 -1.02 9.59 3.89
C LYS A 273 -0.87 10.15 2.48
N HIS A 274 -1.40 9.44 1.48
CA HIS A 274 -1.25 9.76 0.06
C HIS A 274 -2.60 9.88 -0.66
N ALA A 275 -3.73 9.79 0.05
CA ALA A 275 -5.05 9.91 -0.55
C ALA A 275 -5.36 11.37 -0.92
N ALA A 276 -5.82 11.61 -2.15
CA ALA A 276 -6.29 12.93 -2.56
C ALA A 276 -7.66 13.29 -1.95
N ASP A 277 -8.52 12.29 -1.76
CA ASP A 277 -9.76 12.38 -0.97
C ASP A 277 -9.71 11.32 0.13
N ASP A 278 -9.74 11.76 1.38
CA ASP A 278 -9.66 10.89 2.53
C ASP A 278 -11.03 10.51 3.13
N THR A 279 -12.13 11.07 2.63
CA THR A 279 -13.47 10.96 3.21
C THR A 279 -13.90 9.50 3.34
N ARG A 280 -13.73 8.73 2.27
CA ARG A 280 -14.14 7.32 2.20
C ARG A 280 -13.26 6.44 3.10
N THR A 281 -11.94 6.61 3.04
CA THR A 281 -11.00 5.86 3.86
C THR A 281 -11.18 6.13 5.35
N ARG A 282 -11.46 7.39 5.74
CA ARG A 282 -11.80 7.76 7.11
C ARG A 282 -13.12 7.13 7.57
N THR A 283 -14.13 7.08 6.71
CA THR A 283 -15.41 6.42 7.01
C THR A 283 -15.18 4.94 7.36
N TRP A 284 -14.40 4.22 6.55
CA TRP A 284 -14.07 2.82 6.82
C TRP A 284 -13.27 2.65 8.11
N LEU A 285 -12.33 3.55 8.41
CA LEU A 285 -11.60 3.52 9.68
C LEU A 285 -12.53 3.69 10.88
N THR A 286 -13.49 4.62 10.82
CA THR A 286 -14.50 4.78 11.88
C THR A 286 -15.38 3.54 12.02
N GLU A 287 -15.76 2.89 10.92
CA GLU A 287 -16.50 1.62 10.97
C GLU A 287 -15.68 0.49 11.60
N LEU A 288 -14.39 0.40 11.29
CA LEU A 288 -13.46 -0.56 11.89
C LEU A 288 -13.21 -0.29 13.37
N GLU A 289 -13.12 0.98 13.78
CA GLU A 289 -13.01 1.39 15.18
C GLU A 289 -14.26 0.94 15.95
N ARG A 290 -15.46 1.23 15.42
CA ARG A 290 -16.72 0.75 16.01
C ARG A 290 -16.77 -0.77 16.10
N ALA A 291 -16.34 -1.48 15.06
CA ALA A 291 -16.29 -2.94 15.07
C ALA A 291 -15.28 -3.47 16.11
N THR A 292 -14.19 -2.74 16.35
CA THR A 292 -13.19 -3.07 17.37
C THR A 292 -13.74 -2.87 18.78
N GLU A 293 -14.50 -1.80 19.02
CA GLU A 293 -15.17 -1.55 20.30
C GLU A 293 -16.20 -2.65 20.64
N GLU A 294 -16.84 -3.24 19.63
CA GLU A 294 -17.80 -4.33 19.78
C GLU A 294 -17.16 -5.70 20.05
N ILE A 295 -15.83 -5.84 20.03
CA ILE A 295 -15.17 -7.12 20.31
C ILE A 295 -15.44 -7.61 21.73
N GLU A 296 -15.38 -6.72 22.72
CA GLU A 296 -15.61 -7.13 24.12
C GLU A 296 -17.06 -7.59 24.36
N PRO A 297 -18.10 -6.85 23.89
CA PRO A 297 -19.46 -7.38 23.82
C PRO A 297 -19.58 -8.75 23.14
N LEU A 298 -18.87 -8.97 22.02
CA LEU A 298 -18.86 -10.26 21.33
C LEU A 298 -18.20 -11.36 22.18
N ARG A 299 -17.11 -11.06 22.90
CA ARG A 299 -16.46 -11.99 23.84
C ARG A 299 -17.40 -12.38 24.98
N HIS A 300 -18.12 -11.42 25.55
CA HIS A 300 -19.15 -11.70 26.56
C HIS A 300 -20.28 -12.58 26.00
N HIS A 301 -20.74 -12.30 24.78
CA HIS A 301 -21.75 -13.14 24.10
C HIS A 301 -21.26 -14.58 23.88
N ALA A 302 -20.03 -14.75 23.38
CA ALA A 302 -19.40 -16.05 23.22
C ALA A 302 -19.27 -16.82 24.56
N ALA A 303 -18.88 -16.13 25.64
CA ALA A 303 -18.81 -16.71 26.97
C ALA A 303 -20.20 -17.16 27.48
N ALA A 304 -21.23 -16.34 27.28
CA ALA A 304 -22.61 -16.69 27.65
C ALA A 304 -23.14 -17.89 26.86
N LEU A 305 -22.87 -17.97 25.56
CA LEU A 305 -23.26 -19.09 24.72
C LEU A 305 -22.64 -20.42 25.20
N ARG A 306 -21.37 -20.40 25.63
CA ARG A 306 -20.69 -21.57 26.22
C ARG A 306 -21.29 -21.96 27.57
N ALA A 307 -21.53 -20.98 28.45
CA ALA A 307 -22.12 -21.24 29.76
C ALA A 307 -23.56 -21.79 29.67
N SER A 308 -24.33 -21.38 28.67
CA SER A 308 -25.73 -21.78 28.48
C SER A 308 -25.94 -23.21 27.99
N GLY A 309 -24.92 -23.84 27.41
CA GLY A 309 -25.06 -25.15 26.79
C GLY A 309 -23.84 -26.00 27.03
N GLY A 310 -23.84 -26.69 28.18
CA GLY A 310 -23.03 -27.89 28.45
C GLY A 310 -21.65 -27.93 27.82
N HIS A 311 -20.83 -26.89 28.01
CA HIS A 311 -19.42 -26.92 27.66
C HIS A 311 -18.58 -26.87 28.93
N PRO A 312 -18.00 -28.01 29.37
CA PRO A 312 -16.75 -27.97 30.13
C PRO A 312 -15.57 -27.53 29.26
#